data_AF-A0A5P6VLW2-F1
#
_entry.id   AF-A0A5P6VLW2-F1
#
_cell.length_a   1.000
_cell.length_b   1.000
_cell.length_c   1.000
_cell.angle_alpha   90.00
_cell.angle_beta   90.00
_cell.angle_gamma   90.00
#
_symmetry.space_group_name_H-M   'P 1'
#
loop_
_entity.id
_entity.type
_entity.pdbx_description
1 polymer ?
#
loop_
_entity_poly.entity_id
_entity_poly.type
_entity_poly.pdbx_seq_one_letter_code
_entity_poly.pdbx_strand_id
1 'polypeptide(L)' 'MDDKVLEQVYQENLEERLISYIAKENNVSLEKAMAIYYGSKLSNKINQGKEGMQYLDYKVLADILKETEPELFEK' A
#
# COMPACT_ATOMS: atom_id res chain seq x y z
N MET A 1 -23.15 -13.03 1.45
CA MET A 1 -22.03 -12.20 1.00
C MET A 1 -20.85 -13.12 0.94
N ASP A 2 -20.35 -13.42 -0.26
CA ASP A 2 -19.16 -14.26 -0.44
C ASP A 2 -17.96 -13.62 0.27
N ASP A 3 -17.26 -14.39 1.11
CA ASP A 3 -16.04 -13.94 1.82
C ASP A 3 -15.05 -13.24 0.88
N LYS A 4 -14.95 -13.72 -0.38
CA LYS A 4 -14.10 -13.12 -1.41
C LYS A 4 -14.44 -11.66 -1.72
N VAL A 5 -15.71 -11.29 -1.70
CA VAL A 5 -16.13 -9.90 -1.98
C VAL A 5 -15.76 -9.00 -0.80
N LEU A 6 -15.88 -9.49 0.43
CA LEU A 6 -15.44 -8.77 1.62
C LEU A 6 -13.92 -8.57 1.63
N GLU A 7 -13.16 -9.60 1.28
CA GLU A 7 -11.70 -9.52 1.20
C GLU A 7 -11.24 -8.52 0.13
N GLN A 8 -11.87 -8.52 -1.05
CA GLN A 8 -11.58 -7.54 -2.11
C GLN A 8 -11.87 -6.12 -1.66
N VAL A 9 -13.04 -5.86 -1.10
CA VAL A 9 -13.40 -4.53 -0.60
C VAL A 9 -12.45 -4.07 0.50
N TYR A 10 -12.04 -4.98 1.40
CA TYR A 10 -11.07 -4.66 2.44
C TYR A 10 -9.72 -4.27 1.85
N GLN A 11 -9.24 -5.03 0.86
CA GLN A 11 -7.99 -4.76 0.19
C GLN A 11 -8.01 -3.43 -0.57
N GLU A 12 -9.06 -3.16 -1.36
CA GLU A 12 -9.18 -1.89 -2.08
C GLU A 12 -9.18 -0.68 -1.12
N ASN A 13 -9.87 -0.80 0.01
CA ASN A 13 -9.86 0.23 1.05
C ASN A 13 -8.47 0.42 1.69
N LEU A 14 -7.73 -0.69 1.89
CA LEU A 14 -6.37 -0.65 2.42
C LEU A 14 -5.43 0.06 1.45
N GLU A 15 -5.51 -0.27 0.16
CA GLU A 15 -4.72 0.33 -0.91
C GLU A 15 -5.00 1.83 -1.04
N GLU A 16 -6.27 2.23 -1.06
CA GLU A 16 -6.66 3.65 -1.15
C GLU A 16 -6.12 4.46 0.03
N ARG A 17 -6.22 3.93 1.25
CA ARG A 17 -5.71 4.59 2.47
C ARG A 17 -4.20 4.68 2.48
N LEU A 18 -3.51 3.62 2.08
CA LEU A 18 -2.05 3.57 1.98
C LEU A 18 -1.53 4.60 0.98
N ILE A 19 -2.09 4.64 -0.23
CA ILE A 19 -1.71 5.60 -1.27
C ILE A 19 -1.98 7.03 -0.81
N SER A 20 -3.15 7.29 -0.22
CA SER A 20 -3.50 8.60 0.32
C SER A 20 -2.56 9.03 1.45
N TYR A 21 -2.15 8.09 2.30
CA TYR A 21 -1.20 8.34 3.38
C TYR A 21 0.20 8.66 2.84
N ILE A 22 0.71 7.87 1.89
CA ILE A 22 1.99 8.12 1.20
C ILE A 22 2.01 9.51 0.57
N ALA A 23 0.93 9.88 -0.14
CA ALA A 23 0.79 11.19 -0.77
C ALA A 23 0.88 12.33 0.25
N LYS A 24 0.14 12.19 1.36
CA LYS A 24 0.09 13.20 2.42
C LYS A 24 1.40 13.33 3.19
N GLU A 25 2.01 12.21 3.58
CA GLU A 25 3.24 12.20 4.38
C GLU A 25 4.44 12.72 3.60
N ASN A 26 4.55 12.35 2.31
CA ASN A 26 5.69 12.73 1.47
C ASN A 26 5.42 14.00 0.64
N ASN A 27 4.26 14.63 0.83
CA ASN A 27 3.82 15.83 0.10
C ASN A 27 3.89 15.68 -1.43
N VAL A 28 3.51 14.51 -1.93
CA VAL A 28 3.50 14.19 -3.36
C VAL A 28 2.07 14.08 -3.89
N SER A 29 1.91 14.25 -5.20
CA SER A 29 0.64 14.01 -5.89
C SER A 29 0.17 12.57 -5.70
N LEU A 30 -1.16 12.35 -5.70
CA LEU A 30 -1.74 11.00 -5.66
C LEU A 30 -1.17 10.10 -6.76
N GLU A 31 -0.98 10.62 -7.98
CA GLU A 31 -0.36 9.87 -9.09
C GLU A 31 1.04 9.34 -8.74
N LYS A 32 1.87 10.17 -8.07
CA LYS A 32 3.21 9.77 -7.65
C LYS A 32 3.16 8.77 -6.49
N ALA A 33 2.24 8.94 -5.55
CA ALA A 33 2.00 7.95 -4.49
C ALA A 33 1.52 6.61 -5.04
N MET A 34 0.67 6.61 -6.07
CA MET A 34 0.27 5.40 -6.79
C MET A 34 1.48 4.76 -7.47
N ALA A 35 2.32 5.53 -8.16
CA ALA A 35 3.53 5.01 -8.78
C ALA A 35 4.49 4.37 -7.77
N ILE A 36 4.64 4.97 -6.59
CA ILE A 36 5.40 4.40 -5.47
C ILE A 36 4.79 3.08 -5.00
N TYR A 37 3.48 3.07 -4.72
CA TYR A 37 2.78 1.89 -4.24
C TYR A 37 2.82 0.74 -5.25
N TYR A 38 2.36 0.96 -6.48
CA TYR A 38 2.33 -0.08 -7.52
C TYR A 38 3.73 -0.47 -8.04
N GLY A 39 4.72 0.42 -7.89
CA GLY A 39 6.12 0.11 -8.18
C GLY A 39 6.79 -0.75 -7.10
N SER A 40 6.18 -0.86 -5.92
CA SER A 40 6.74 -1.59 -4.78
C SER A 40 6.56 -3.10 -4.87
N LYS A 41 7.49 -3.84 -4.26
CA LYS A 41 7.31 -5.27 -3.98
C LYS A 41 6.26 -5.49 -2.89
N LEU A 42 6.02 -4.50 -2.03
CA LEU A 42 5.00 -4.54 -1.00
C LEU A 42 3.59 -4.72 -1.56
N SER A 43 3.23 -3.98 -2.61
CA SER A 43 1.90 -4.10 -3.25
C SER A 43 1.62 -5.51 -3.76
N ASN A 44 2.64 -6.17 -4.31
CA ASN A 44 2.56 -7.56 -4.75
C ASN A 44 2.35 -8.52 -3.57
N LYS A 45 2.97 -8.26 -2.41
CA LYS A 45 2.77 -9.08 -1.21
C LYS A 45 1.37 -8.92 -0.63
N ILE A 46 0.83 -7.69 -0.62
CA ILE A 46 -0.54 -7.39 -0.20
C ILE A 46 -1.53 -8.13 -1.12
N ASN A 47 -1.38 -7.98 -2.45
CA ASN A 47 -2.24 -8.64 -3.44
C ASN A 47 -2.18 -10.17 -3.39
N GLN A 48 -1.04 -10.74 -3.01
CA GLN A 48 -0.90 -12.20 -2.87
C GLN A 48 -1.32 -12.72 -1.48
N GLY A 49 -1.74 -11.84 -0.56
CA GLY A 49 -2.04 -12.19 0.83
C GLY A 49 -0.85 -12.82 1.56
N LYS A 50 0.38 -12.55 1.11
CA LYS A 50 1.59 -13.15 1.67
C LYS A 50 1.95 -12.51 3.00
N GLU A 51 2.44 -13.35 3.92
CA GLU A 51 2.98 -12.91 5.22
C GLU A 51 1.96 -12.15 6.10
N GLY A 52 0.66 -12.26 5.79
CA GLY A 52 -0.39 -11.52 6.52
C GLY A 52 -0.36 -10.01 6.28
N MET A 53 0.36 -9.53 5.26
CA MET A 53 0.49 -8.10 4.93
C MET A 53 -0.87 -7.41 4.73
N GLN A 54 -1.83 -8.12 4.13
CA GLN A 54 -3.18 -7.62 3.91
C GLN A 54 -3.98 -7.33 5.19
N TYR A 55 -3.49 -7.78 6.36
CA TYR A 55 -4.12 -7.52 7.67
C TYR A 55 -3.39 -6.45 8.49
N LEU A 56 -2.27 -5.91 7.98
CA LEU A 56 -1.54 -4.83 8.64
C LEU A 56 -2.23 -3.48 8.40
N ASP A 57 -2.04 -2.55 9.34
CA ASP A 57 -2.51 -1.18 9.17
C ASP A 57 -1.74 -0.47 8.04
N TYR A 58 -2.43 0.36 7.27
CA TYR A 58 -1.85 1.12 6.15
C TYR A 58 -0.66 1.99 6.57
N LYS A 59 -0.59 2.47 7.82
CA LYS A 59 0.57 3.22 8.31
C LYS A 59 1.80 2.33 8.45
N VAL A 60 1.62 1.14 9.02
CA VAL A 60 2.70 0.15 9.14
C VAL A 60 3.19 -0.27 7.76
N LEU A 61 2.28 -0.46 6.81
CA LEU A 61 2.64 -0.76 5.43
C LEU A 61 3.42 0.39 4.78
N ALA A 62 3.06 1.64 5.04
CA ALA A 62 3.79 2.81 4.54
C ALA A 62 5.21 2.89 5.15
N ASP A 63 5.34 2.63 6.45
CA ASP A 63 6.65 2.59 7.13
C ASP A 63 7.51 1.47 6.56
N ILE A 64 6.97 0.25 6.44
CA ILE A 64 7.67 -0.89 5.81
C ILE A 64 8.11 -0.51 4.40
N LEU A 65 7.24 0.11 3.60
CA LEU A 65 7.56 0.51 2.23
C LEU A 65 8.74 1.48 2.20
N LYS A 66 8.76 2.44 3.12
CA LYS A 66 9.81 3.45 3.24
C LYS A 66 11.12 2.90 3.76
N GLU A 67 11.08 1.93 4.66
CA GLU A 67 12.26 1.24 5.19
C GLU A 67 12.85 0.24 4.20
N THR A 68 12.01 -0.48 3.45
CA THR A 68 12.44 -1.57 2.57
C THR A 68 12.73 -1.12 1.16
N GLU A 69 12.05 -0.08 0.66
CA GLU A 69 12.17 0.44 -0.70
C GLU A 69 12.26 1.99 -0.69
N PRO A 70 13.20 2.61 0.08
CA PRO A 70 13.35 4.06 0.14
C PRO A 70 13.63 4.70 -1.22
N GLU A 71 14.25 3.95 -2.15
CA GLU A 71 14.58 4.42 -3.50
C GLU A 71 13.35 4.86 -4.32
N LEU A 72 12.16 4.38 -3.96
CA LEU A 72 10.91 4.76 -4.62
C LEU A 72 10.49 6.20 -4.25
N PHE A 73 10.94 6.69 -3.09
CA PHE A 73 10.61 8.02 -2.57
C PHE A 73 11.61 9.11 -2.96
N GLU A 74 12.81 8.73 -3.41
CA GLU A 74 13.90 9.66 -3.77
C GLU A 74 13.82 10.19 -5.21
N LYS A 75 12.90 9.69 -6.04
CA LYS A 75 12.67 10.15 -7.42
C LYS A 75 11.80 11.38 -7.52
#